data_AF-A0A0D2CTG2-F1
#
_entry.id   AF-A0A0D2CTG2-F1
#
_cell.length_a   1.000
_cell.length_b   1.000
_cell.length_c   1.000
_cell.angle_alpha   90.00
_cell.angle_beta   90.00
_cell.angle_gamma   90.00
#
_symmetry.space_group_name_H-M   'P 1'
#
loop_
_entity.id
_entity.type
_entity.pdbx_description
1 polymer ?
#
loop_
_entity_poly.entity_id
_entity_poly.type
_entity_poly.pdbx_seq_one_letter_code
_entity_poly.pdbx_strand_id
1 'polypeptide(L)'
;MGNSQSSPRQVPACKPDPAVEKLLVQQIQNLRQLDLEQDSEYIHVSSAKGIPHTYSTDPRLSLSTTTQWEKHLLSDPKNRLALNALLSNDVRSVIANKVLTLPDTQTFNIKIPFEGSPVTNQRSSGRCWLFATTNVLRVPLMKKYNLKDFELSQAYLFFWDKLEKANWFLEQMIDTARQGEELDSRIVQELLSAPVNDGGQWDMAANLVDKYGLVPQKLYPDSYNAMNSSAMGSILTTKLREDGLILRDIVRKNALKDNSGSSSSVEKEKSKKEMDLAGVKAKMMQEVQTILTLMLGPPPKPDETFTWEYYDANDKYHKMVKTPLEFAGDMSSPGVVRGLGNADVAELFSLVNDPRNSYNQLLTVERLGNVVGGRGVTYVNVDMDTMKKAAIKMLKAGLPVFFGSDVGKFSNSGSGVMDPNLYDYGLAFNITLGMSKSQRLRARESAMTHAMVLTGVQVDPESGKSVRWRVMNSWGEAAGEKGYFVMTDSWMDEFVYQVVVDPGFVGKEVKDVLGGKAKVLPLWDPMGALA
;
A
#
# COMPACT_ATOMS: atom_id res chain seq x y z
N MET A 1 1.13 -71.77 44.09
CA MET A 1 0.34 -72.60 43.16
C MET A 1 -0.81 -71.70 42.69
N GLY A 2 -0.68 -70.98 41.57
CA GLY A 2 -0.96 -71.49 40.22
C GLY A 2 -2.46 -71.33 39.93
N ASN A 3 -2.93 -70.12 39.67
CA ASN A 3 -3.14 -69.49 38.34
C ASN A 3 -4.28 -70.12 37.52
N SER A 4 -5.48 -69.54 37.65
CA SER A 4 -6.58 -69.66 36.69
C SER A 4 -6.33 -68.70 35.52
N GLN A 5 -6.08 -69.25 34.34
CA GLN A 5 -5.93 -68.50 33.09
C GLN A 5 -7.29 -67.98 32.60
N SER A 6 -7.39 -66.66 32.42
CA SER A 6 -8.42 -66.02 31.61
C SER A 6 -7.84 -65.68 30.23
N SER A 7 -8.51 -66.12 29.17
CA SER A 7 -8.11 -65.88 27.78
C SER A 7 -8.31 -64.40 27.40
N PRO A 8 -7.33 -63.74 26.74
CA PRO A 8 -7.51 -62.37 26.27
C PRO A 8 -8.34 -62.32 24.98
N ARG A 9 -9.39 -61.49 24.97
CA ARG A 9 -10.11 -61.09 23.76
C ARG A 9 -9.16 -60.35 22.82
N GLN A 10 -8.94 -60.89 21.62
CA GLN A 10 -8.30 -60.17 20.52
C GLN A 10 -9.22 -59.02 20.07
N VAL A 11 -8.74 -57.79 20.23
CA VAL A 11 -9.32 -56.61 19.57
C VAL A 11 -8.87 -56.66 18.10
N PRO A 12 -9.77 -56.55 17.10
CA PRO A 12 -9.34 -56.49 15.71
C PRO A 12 -8.57 -55.18 15.50
N ALA A 13 -7.34 -55.29 15.00
CA ALA A 13 -6.58 -54.13 14.54
C ALA A 13 -7.37 -53.49 13.39
N CYS A 14 -7.92 -52.30 13.64
CA CYS A 14 -8.56 -51.48 12.61
C CYS A 14 -7.48 -51.11 11.60
N LYS A 15 -7.49 -51.75 10.43
CA LYS A 15 -6.64 -51.35 9.32
C LYS A 15 -7.12 -49.96 8.86
N PRO A 16 -6.23 -48.95 8.76
CA PRO A 16 -6.63 -47.65 8.24
C PRO A 16 -7.19 -47.80 6.83
N ASP A 17 -8.25 -47.06 6.53
CA ASP A 17 -8.90 -47.04 5.22
C ASP A 17 -7.86 -46.62 4.15
N PRO A 18 -7.62 -47.45 3.10
CA PRO A 18 -6.67 -47.13 2.03
C PRO A 18 -6.94 -45.77 1.36
N ALA A 19 -8.19 -45.29 1.34
CA ALA A 19 -8.53 -43.98 0.81
C ALA A 19 -8.06 -42.83 1.72
N VAL A 20 -8.15 -43.02 3.04
CA VAL A 20 -7.65 -42.07 4.04
C VAL A 20 -6.13 -42.05 4.05
N GLU A 21 -5.49 -43.20 3.92
CA GLU A 21 -4.03 -43.31 3.83
C GLU A 21 -3.50 -42.63 2.56
N LYS A 22 -4.21 -42.77 1.43
CA LYS A 22 -3.88 -42.09 0.17
C LYS A 22 -4.06 -40.57 0.28
N LEU A 23 -5.11 -40.09 0.94
CA LEU A 23 -5.33 -38.66 1.23
C LEU A 23 -4.24 -38.10 2.15
N LEU A 24 -3.84 -38.85 3.18
CA LEU A 24 -2.79 -38.44 4.11
C LEU A 24 -1.43 -38.38 3.41
N VAL A 25 -1.12 -39.37 2.56
CA VAL A 25 0.09 -39.40 1.73
C VAL A 25 0.08 -38.22 0.76
N GLN A 26 -1.06 -37.89 0.16
CA GLN A 26 -1.19 -36.75 -0.75
C GLN A 26 -1.06 -35.41 -0.01
N GLN A 27 -1.59 -35.28 1.21
CA GLN A 27 -1.38 -34.11 2.07
C GLN A 27 0.07 -33.99 2.54
N ILE A 28 0.73 -35.09 2.90
CA ILE A 28 2.15 -35.10 3.29
C ILE A 28 3.03 -34.77 2.07
N GLN A 29 2.67 -35.25 0.88
CA GLN A 29 3.36 -34.88 -0.37
C GLN A 29 3.18 -33.40 -0.69
N ASN A 30 1.97 -32.84 -0.54
CA ASN A 30 1.72 -31.41 -0.72
C ASN A 30 2.44 -30.56 0.32
N LEU A 31 2.50 -30.99 1.58
CA LEU A 31 3.26 -30.32 2.65
C LEU A 31 4.77 -30.38 2.40
N ARG A 32 5.28 -31.53 1.95
CA ARG A 32 6.69 -31.66 1.52
C ARG A 32 6.99 -30.83 0.28
N GLN A 33 6.03 -30.67 -0.63
CA GLN A 33 6.18 -29.82 -1.81
C GLN A 33 6.20 -28.33 -1.40
N LEU A 34 5.38 -27.93 -0.41
CA LEU A 34 5.44 -26.60 0.21
C LEU A 34 6.77 -26.34 0.94
N ASP A 35 7.30 -27.31 1.68
CA ASP A 35 8.61 -27.21 2.34
C ASP A 35 9.76 -27.15 1.32
N LEU A 36 9.68 -27.93 0.23
CA LEU A 36 10.66 -27.90 -0.87
C LEU A 36 10.56 -26.60 -1.70
N GLU A 37 9.37 -26.02 -1.85
CA GLU A 37 9.18 -24.71 -2.47
C GLU A 37 9.75 -23.58 -1.59
N GLN A 38 9.62 -23.68 -0.25
CA GLN A 38 10.28 -22.75 0.68
C GLN A 38 11.82 -22.87 0.66
N ASP A 39 12.37 -24.07 0.53
CA ASP A 39 13.83 -24.27 0.41
C ASP A 39 14.37 -23.84 -0.98
N SER A 40 13.54 -23.89 -2.02
CA SER A 40 13.89 -23.41 -3.38
C SER A 40 13.90 -21.89 -3.53
N GLU A 41 13.37 -21.16 -2.54
CA GLU A 41 13.30 -19.68 -2.55
C GLU A 41 14.59 -19.00 -2.11
N TYR A 42 15.67 -19.70 -1.75
CA TYR A 42 16.97 -19.08 -1.45
C TYR A 42 17.80 -18.95 -2.74
N ILE A 43 18.49 -17.81 -2.92
CA ILE A 43 19.50 -17.70 -3.98
C ILE A 43 20.59 -18.73 -3.67
N HIS A 44 20.56 -19.87 -4.35
CA HIS A 44 21.70 -20.75 -4.39
C HIS A 44 22.82 -19.98 -5.07
N VAL A 45 23.81 -19.55 -4.27
CA VAL A 45 25.10 -19.12 -4.80
C VAL A 45 25.64 -20.34 -5.54
N SER A 46 25.46 -20.37 -6.86
CA SER A 46 26.12 -21.38 -7.69
C SER A 46 27.59 -21.29 -7.35
N SER A 47 28.16 -22.37 -6.80
CA SER A 47 29.58 -22.42 -6.49
C SER A 47 30.39 -21.90 -7.69
N ALA A 48 31.31 -20.96 -7.42
CA ALA A 48 32.51 -20.71 -8.23
C ALA A 48 32.45 -19.76 -9.45
N LYS A 49 31.85 -18.57 -9.33
CA LYS A 49 32.38 -17.37 -10.03
C LYS A 49 32.52 -16.21 -9.06
N GLY A 50 33.75 -15.70 -8.88
CA GLY A 50 34.01 -14.48 -8.11
C GLY A 50 34.40 -14.66 -6.64
N ILE A 51 34.64 -15.88 -6.14
CA ILE A 51 35.31 -16.04 -4.83
C ILE A 51 36.72 -15.45 -4.98
N PRO A 52 37.11 -14.47 -4.14
CA PRO A 52 38.44 -13.89 -4.23
C PRO A 52 39.51 -14.97 -4.07
N HIS A 53 40.62 -14.86 -4.81
CA HIS A 53 41.74 -15.78 -4.67
C HIS A 53 42.43 -15.69 -3.30
N THR A 54 42.18 -14.61 -2.57
CA THR A 54 42.68 -14.37 -1.21
C THR A 54 41.51 -14.17 -0.25
N TYR A 55 41.35 -15.09 0.70
CA TYR A 55 40.39 -15.00 1.80
C TYR A 55 40.99 -15.63 3.06
N SER A 56 40.49 -15.21 4.23
CA SER A 56 40.93 -15.69 5.54
C SER A 56 39.77 -16.34 6.28
N THR A 57 40.05 -17.34 7.10
CA THR A 57 39.09 -17.89 8.07
C THR A 57 39.02 -17.04 9.35
N ASP A 58 39.93 -16.09 9.54
CA ASP A 58 39.80 -15.07 10.59
C ASP A 58 38.59 -14.18 10.27
N PRO A 59 37.62 -14.04 11.19
CA PRO A 59 36.45 -13.20 10.96
C PRO A 59 36.80 -11.71 10.83
N ARG A 60 38.02 -11.30 11.20
CA ARG A 60 38.50 -9.92 11.03
C ARG A 60 38.95 -9.67 9.59
N LEU A 61 38.65 -8.47 9.10
CA LEU A 61 39.10 -8.02 7.80
C LEU A 61 40.60 -7.70 7.80
N SER A 62 41.37 -8.37 6.95
CA SER A 62 42.82 -8.16 6.84
C SER A 62 43.16 -7.02 5.89
N LEU A 63 44.04 -6.10 6.33
CA LEU A 63 44.54 -4.99 5.51
C LEU A 63 45.26 -5.48 4.26
N SER A 64 46.08 -6.52 4.36
CA SER A 64 46.81 -7.05 3.19
C SER A 64 45.85 -7.64 2.16
N THR A 65 44.75 -8.24 2.61
CA THR A 65 43.72 -8.81 1.75
C THR A 65 42.92 -7.72 1.04
N THR A 66 42.48 -6.67 1.75
CA THR A 66 41.71 -5.57 1.14
C THR A 66 42.54 -4.78 0.13
N THR A 67 43.82 -4.49 0.41
CA THR A 67 44.72 -3.84 -0.56
C THR A 67 44.93 -4.68 -1.82
N GLN A 68 44.99 -6.02 -1.69
CA GLN A 68 45.09 -6.90 -2.86
C GLN A 68 43.82 -6.91 -3.70
N TRP A 69 42.64 -6.92 -3.08
CA TRP A 69 41.37 -6.84 -3.79
C TRP A 69 41.23 -5.53 -4.57
N GLU A 70 41.61 -4.40 -3.97
CA GLU A 70 41.63 -3.10 -4.64
C GLU A 70 42.59 -3.11 -5.85
N LYS A 71 43.83 -3.59 -5.66
CA LYS A 71 44.80 -3.70 -6.75
C LYS A 71 44.28 -4.58 -7.90
N HIS A 72 43.60 -5.68 -7.57
CA HIS A 72 42.99 -6.56 -8.56
C HIS A 72 41.84 -5.86 -9.30
N LEU A 73 40.95 -5.18 -8.58
CA LEU A 73 39.84 -4.41 -9.15
C LEU A 73 40.35 -3.37 -10.16
N LEU A 74 41.39 -2.61 -9.79
CA LEU A 74 41.96 -1.53 -10.61
C LEU A 74 42.82 -2.04 -11.79
N SER A 75 43.13 -3.34 -11.85
CA SER A 75 43.81 -3.91 -13.01
C SER A 75 42.92 -3.96 -14.26
N ASP A 76 41.60 -4.00 -14.07
CA ASP A 76 40.61 -4.00 -15.14
C ASP A 76 40.41 -2.57 -15.70
N PRO A 77 40.66 -2.31 -17.00
CA PRO A 77 40.41 -1.01 -17.61
C PRO A 77 38.94 -0.56 -17.49
N LYS A 78 37.98 -1.48 -17.52
CA LYS A 78 36.55 -1.16 -17.37
C LYS A 78 36.27 -0.61 -15.98
N ASN A 79 36.82 -1.22 -14.94
CA ASN A 79 36.65 -0.72 -13.56
C ASN A 79 37.37 0.62 -13.34
N ARG A 80 38.51 0.87 -13.98
CA ARG A 80 39.17 2.19 -13.95
C ARG A 80 38.35 3.27 -14.66
N LEU A 81 37.71 2.94 -15.79
CA LEU A 81 36.77 3.84 -16.46
C LEU A 81 35.56 4.14 -15.55
N ALA A 82 34.97 3.11 -14.96
CA ALA A 82 33.86 3.25 -14.02
C ALA A 82 34.25 4.12 -12.82
N LEU A 83 35.44 3.91 -12.24
CA LEU A 83 35.97 4.74 -11.16
C LEU A 83 36.02 6.22 -11.56
N ASN A 84 36.63 6.54 -12.70
CA ASN A 84 36.74 7.93 -13.17
C ASN A 84 35.37 8.58 -13.40
N ALA A 85 34.40 7.83 -13.93
CA ALA A 85 33.05 8.35 -14.13
C ALA A 85 32.29 8.53 -12.81
N LEU A 86 32.30 7.52 -11.94
CA LEU A 86 31.52 7.49 -10.70
C LEU A 86 32.06 8.42 -9.61
N LEU A 87 33.35 8.77 -9.62
CA LEU A 87 33.92 9.74 -8.67
C LEU A 87 33.43 11.18 -8.90
N SER A 88 32.89 11.50 -10.07
CA SER A 88 32.51 12.87 -10.44
C SER A 88 31.04 13.02 -10.83
N ASN A 89 30.27 11.92 -10.83
CA ASN A 89 28.90 11.91 -11.33
C ASN A 89 27.99 11.06 -10.44
N ASP A 90 26.68 11.33 -10.50
CA ASP A 90 25.66 10.45 -9.92
C ASP A 90 25.69 9.06 -10.57
N VAL A 91 25.60 8.02 -9.74
CA VAL A 91 25.69 6.62 -10.19
C VAL A 91 24.63 6.29 -11.24
N ARG A 92 23.38 6.67 -11.01
CA ARG A 92 22.24 6.37 -11.90
C ARG A 92 22.40 7.06 -13.24
N SER A 93 23.00 8.24 -13.27
CA SER A 93 23.29 8.97 -14.51
C SER A 93 24.37 8.30 -15.37
N VAL A 94 25.35 7.64 -14.74
CA VAL A 94 26.43 6.91 -15.43
C VAL A 94 25.94 5.56 -15.96
N ILE A 95 25.17 4.83 -15.14
CA ILE A 95 24.79 3.43 -15.44
C ILE A 95 23.42 3.29 -16.13
N ALA A 96 22.78 4.40 -16.47
CA ALA A 96 21.48 4.40 -17.15
C ALA A 96 21.57 3.81 -18.57
N ASN A 97 20.75 2.80 -18.85
CA ASN A 97 20.66 2.15 -20.16
C ASN A 97 19.72 2.90 -21.10
N LYS A 98 20.24 3.94 -21.76
CA LYS A 98 19.43 4.73 -22.71
C LYS A 98 19.02 3.93 -23.95
N VAL A 99 19.85 3.00 -24.42
CA VAL A 99 19.57 2.22 -25.64
C VAL A 99 18.49 1.18 -25.39
N LEU A 100 18.56 0.46 -24.26
CA LEU A 100 17.58 -0.57 -23.93
C LEU A 100 16.19 -0.01 -23.65
N THR A 101 16.11 1.22 -23.17
CA THR A 101 14.85 1.92 -22.87
C THR A 101 14.29 2.73 -24.04
N LEU A 102 14.95 2.75 -25.22
CA LEU A 102 14.40 3.39 -26.43
C LEU A 102 13.00 2.89 -26.84
N PRO A 103 12.65 1.59 -26.70
CA PRO A 103 11.33 1.09 -27.03
C PRO A 103 10.22 1.54 -26.06
N ASP A 104 10.58 2.08 -24.89
CA ASP A 104 9.65 2.51 -23.84
C ASP A 104 9.01 3.86 -24.21
N THR A 105 8.16 3.82 -25.22
CA THR A 105 7.49 4.99 -25.77
C THR A 105 6.10 5.19 -25.15
N GLN A 106 5.63 6.44 -25.12
CA GLN A 106 4.29 6.81 -24.65
C GLN A 106 3.15 6.46 -25.65
N THR A 107 3.34 5.45 -26.50
CA THR A 107 2.33 5.00 -27.47
C THR A 107 1.65 3.72 -26.97
N PHE A 108 0.32 3.75 -26.88
CA PHE A 108 -0.50 2.67 -26.34
C PHE A 108 -1.74 2.44 -27.21
N ASN A 109 -2.06 1.19 -27.52
CA ASN A 109 -3.23 0.83 -28.34
C ASN A 109 -4.54 0.70 -27.56
N ILE A 110 -4.49 0.59 -26.23
CA ILE A 110 -5.66 0.68 -25.35
C ILE A 110 -5.42 1.86 -24.40
N LYS A 111 -6.32 2.83 -24.41
CA LYS A 111 -6.24 4.02 -23.57
C LYS A 111 -7.66 4.41 -23.16
N ILE A 112 -7.83 4.85 -21.92
CA ILE A 112 -9.14 5.35 -21.48
C ILE A 112 -9.51 6.60 -22.31
N PRO A 113 -10.79 6.82 -22.64
CA PRO A 113 -11.21 7.93 -23.50
C PRO A 113 -10.84 9.29 -22.92
N PHE A 114 -10.75 9.38 -21.59
CA PHE A 114 -10.53 10.61 -20.87
C PHE A 114 -9.68 10.37 -19.62
N GLU A 115 -8.46 10.92 -19.59
CA GLU A 115 -7.50 10.72 -18.48
C GLU A 115 -7.73 11.68 -17.30
N GLY A 116 -8.47 12.77 -17.51
CA GLY A 116 -8.61 13.85 -16.55
C GLY A 116 -7.48 14.88 -16.66
N SER A 117 -7.83 16.12 -16.36
CA SER A 117 -6.97 17.30 -16.42
C SER A 117 -7.35 18.25 -15.28
N PRO A 118 -6.42 19.02 -14.71
CA PRO A 118 -4.97 19.03 -14.96
C PRO A 118 -4.25 17.81 -14.38
N VAL A 119 -2.96 17.67 -14.68
CA VAL A 119 -2.06 16.77 -13.95
C VAL A 119 -1.87 17.29 -12.53
N THR A 120 -2.07 16.42 -11.55
CA THR A 120 -2.05 16.79 -10.13
C THR A 120 -0.64 16.78 -9.53
N ASN A 121 -0.42 17.49 -8.42
CA ASN A 121 0.88 17.52 -7.75
C ASN A 121 0.75 17.48 -6.22
N GLN A 122 1.17 16.39 -5.59
CA GLN A 122 1.15 16.22 -4.13
C GLN A 122 2.23 17.03 -3.40
N ARG A 123 3.25 17.52 -4.12
CA ARG A 123 4.38 18.27 -3.58
C ARG A 123 5.12 17.47 -2.49
N SER A 124 5.57 18.14 -1.44
CA SER A 124 6.30 17.55 -0.31
C SER A 124 5.34 16.99 0.74
N SER A 125 4.51 16.04 0.33
CA SER A 125 3.59 15.30 1.20
C SER A 125 3.42 13.86 0.72
N GLY A 126 3.13 12.94 1.63
CA GLY A 126 2.89 11.52 1.33
C GLY A 126 1.43 11.23 0.94
N ARG A 127 0.79 12.12 0.18
CA ARG A 127 -0.65 12.03 -0.15
C ARG A 127 -0.94 11.23 -1.44
N CYS A 128 0.04 10.52 -1.98
CA CYS A 128 -0.06 9.86 -3.29
C CYS A 128 -1.31 8.98 -3.43
N TRP A 129 -1.68 8.24 -2.39
CA TRP A 129 -2.88 7.41 -2.35
C TRP A 129 -4.19 8.23 -2.44
N LEU A 130 -4.27 9.41 -1.82
CA LEU A 130 -5.41 10.32 -1.97
C LEU A 130 -5.47 10.93 -3.37
N PHE A 131 -4.31 11.29 -3.93
CA PHE A 131 -4.23 11.80 -5.31
C PHE A 131 -4.61 10.72 -6.33
N ALA A 132 -4.09 9.50 -6.19
CA ALA A 132 -4.44 8.38 -7.06
C ALA A 132 -5.93 8.03 -6.94
N THR A 133 -6.48 7.98 -5.72
CA THR A 133 -7.91 7.78 -5.48
C THR A 133 -8.73 8.86 -6.17
N THR A 134 -8.46 10.13 -5.89
CA THR A 134 -9.21 11.25 -6.49
C THR A 134 -9.02 11.35 -8.02
N ASN A 135 -7.89 10.92 -8.56
CA ASN A 135 -7.67 10.82 -10.02
C ASN A 135 -8.49 9.70 -10.67
N VAL A 136 -8.76 8.59 -9.94
CA VAL A 136 -9.72 7.58 -10.38
C VAL A 136 -11.15 8.14 -10.31
N LEU A 137 -11.51 8.77 -9.20
CA LEU A 137 -12.87 9.24 -8.93
C LEU A 137 -13.31 10.46 -9.75
N ARG A 138 -12.36 11.31 -10.17
CA ARG A 138 -12.69 12.50 -10.97
C ARG A 138 -13.19 12.14 -12.38
N VAL A 139 -12.70 11.06 -12.99
CA VAL A 139 -13.08 10.65 -14.36
C VAL A 139 -14.62 10.46 -14.49
N PRO A 140 -15.28 9.67 -13.61
CA PRO A 140 -16.74 9.59 -13.55
C PRO A 140 -17.44 10.95 -13.48
N LEU A 141 -16.97 11.82 -12.58
CA LEU A 141 -17.58 13.11 -12.29
C LEU A 141 -17.41 14.10 -13.45
N MET A 142 -16.23 14.11 -14.07
CA MET A 142 -15.95 14.92 -15.25
C MET A 142 -16.86 14.51 -16.41
N LYS A 143 -17.11 13.22 -16.61
CA LYS A 143 -18.08 12.75 -17.60
C LYS A 143 -19.51 13.17 -17.24
N LYS A 144 -19.93 13.01 -15.98
CA LYS A 144 -21.27 13.38 -15.51
C LYS A 144 -21.59 14.86 -15.71
N TYR A 145 -20.65 15.71 -15.33
CA TYR A 145 -20.81 17.15 -15.33
C TYR A 145 -20.28 17.82 -16.60
N ASN A 146 -19.85 17.01 -17.59
CA ASN A 146 -19.28 17.45 -18.87
C ASN A 146 -18.13 18.45 -18.65
N LEU A 147 -17.15 18.13 -17.80
CA LEU A 147 -16.06 19.03 -17.42
C LEU A 147 -14.83 18.83 -18.31
N LYS A 148 -14.21 19.93 -18.73
CA LYS A 148 -12.93 19.92 -19.44
C LYS A 148 -11.75 19.69 -18.49
N ASP A 149 -11.77 20.37 -17.35
CA ASP A 149 -10.77 20.30 -16.28
C ASP A 149 -11.46 20.30 -14.91
N PHE A 150 -10.96 19.46 -14.00
CA PHE A 150 -11.53 19.27 -12.68
C PHE A 150 -10.58 18.50 -11.76
N GLU A 151 -10.56 18.91 -10.50
CA GLU A 151 -9.93 18.19 -9.42
C GLU A 151 -10.90 18.08 -8.24
N LEU A 152 -10.84 16.94 -7.56
CA LEU A 152 -11.40 16.77 -6.23
C LEU A 152 -10.40 17.28 -5.19
N SER A 153 -10.89 17.76 -4.06
CA SER A 153 -10.02 18.25 -3.00
C SER A 153 -9.29 17.12 -2.29
N GLN A 154 -7.98 17.00 -2.56
CA GLN A 154 -7.12 16.07 -1.84
C GLN A 154 -6.84 16.57 -0.43
N ALA A 155 -6.76 17.89 -0.23
CA ALA A 155 -6.65 18.51 1.09
C ALA A 155 -7.85 18.18 2.00
N TYR A 156 -9.06 18.08 1.44
CA TYR A 156 -10.27 17.76 2.18
C TYR A 156 -10.18 16.38 2.83
N LEU A 157 -9.85 15.37 2.03
CA LEU A 157 -9.64 14.01 2.52
C LEU A 157 -8.44 13.93 3.46
N PHE A 158 -7.37 14.69 3.18
CA PHE A 158 -6.17 14.73 4.02
C PHE A 158 -6.45 15.28 5.43
N PHE A 159 -7.27 16.33 5.55
CA PHE A 159 -7.69 16.85 6.85
C PHE A 159 -8.38 15.76 7.68
N TRP A 160 -9.38 15.11 7.10
CA TRP A 160 -10.16 14.09 7.81
C TRP A 160 -9.35 12.84 8.11
N ASP A 161 -8.48 12.40 7.19
CA ASP A 161 -7.56 11.29 7.42
C ASP A 161 -6.65 11.53 8.61
N LYS A 162 -6.06 12.72 8.72
CA LYS A 162 -5.19 13.07 9.85
C LYS A 162 -5.93 13.06 11.17
N LEU A 163 -7.14 13.61 11.19
CA LEU A 163 -7.97 13.64 12.38
C LEU A 163 -8.39 12.22 12.80
N GLU A 164 -8.79 11.40 11.84
CA GLU A 164 -9.22 10.02 12.10
C GLU A 164 -8.06 9.13 12.52
N LYS A 165 -6.91 9.20 11.84
CA LYS A 165 -5.70 8.47 12.26
C LYS A 165 -5.25 8.83 13.67
N ALA A 166 -5.34 10.10 14.07
CA ALA A 166 -5.08 10.51 15.43
C ALA A 166 -6.01 9.81 16.42
N ASN A 167 -7.32 9.80 16.15
CA ASN A 167 -8.30 9.08 16.97
C ASN A 167 -8.05 7.57 16.99
N TRP A 168 -7.77 6.96 15.82
CA TRP A 168 -7.42 5.55 15.68
C TRP A 168 -6.21 5.19 16.54
N PHE A 169 -5.12 5.97 16.44
CA PHE A 169 -3.92 5.76 17.23
C PHE A 169 -4.21 5.81 18.74
N LEU A 170 -4.97 6.81 19.21
CA LEU A 170 -5.31 6.90 20.64
C LEU A 170 -6.13 5.68 21.10
N GLU A 171 -7.05 5.17 20.27
CA GLU A 171 -7.75 3.91 20.53
C GLU A 171 -6.81 2.71 20.55
N GLN A 172 -5.83 2.62 19.64
CA GLN A 172 -4.83 1.56 19.65
C GLN A 172 -3.96 1.60 20.93
N MET A 173 -3.63 2.79 21.43
CA MET A 173 -2.85 2.94 22.67
C MET A 173 -3.66 2.50 23.90
N ILE A 174 -4.95 2.78 23.92
CA ILE A 174 -5.88 2.31 24.97
C ILE A 174 -6.02 0.78 24.88
N ASP A 175 -6.31 0.25 23.69
CA ASP A 175 -6.54 -1.18 23.47
C ASP A 175 -5.31 -2.03 23.82
N THR A 176 -4.12 -1.65 23.34
CA THR A 176 -2.88 -2.35 23.70
C THR A 176 -2.56 -2.28 25.19
N ALA A 177 -2.85 -1.17 25.88
CA ALA A 177 -2.71 -1.11 27.34
C ALA A 177 -3.70 -2.02 28.07
N ARG A 178 -4.95 -2.12 27.59
CA ARG A 178 -5.96 -3.05 28.14
C ARG A 178 -5.54 -4.51 27.95
N GLN A 179 -4.86 -4.82 26.85
CA GLN A 179 -4.31 -6.15 26.56
C GLN A 179 -3.05 -6.47 27.39
N GLY A 180 -2.52 -5.51 28.15
CA GLY A 180 -1.32 -5.69 28.96
C GLY A 180 -0.01 -5.59 28.18
N GLU A 181 -0.04 -5.06 26.95
CA GLU A 181 1.18 -4.88 26.16
C GLU A 181 2.13 -3.88 26.83
N GLU A 182 3.42 -4.21 26.84
CA GLU A 182 4.44 -3.33 27.37
C GLU A 182 4.78 -2.18 26.44
N LEU A 183 5.26 -1.06 27.00
CA LEU A 183 5.61 0.12 26.20
C LEU A 183 6.70 -0.20 25.16
N ASP A 184 7.67 -1.01 25.53
CA ASP A 184 8.80 -1.40 24.68
C ASP A 184 8.49 -2.63 23.81
N SER A 185 7.25 -3.13 23.85
CA SER A 185 6.80 -4.19 22.94
C SER A 185 6.87 -3.70 21.49
N ARG A 186 7.13 -4.64 20.57
CA ARG A 186 7.25 -4.31 19.14
C ARG A 186 5.98 -3.64 18.60
N ILE A 187 4.79 -4.08 19.03
CA ILE A 187 3.53 -3.54 18.54
C ILE A 187 3.31 -2.09 19.00
N VAL A 188 3.61 -1.77 20.26
CA VAL A 188 3.48 -0.41 20.78
C VAL A 188 4.53 0.50 20.17
N GLN A 189 5.78 0.04 20.02
CA GLN A 189 6.83 0.82 19.35
C GLN A 189 6.51 1.07 17.87
N GLU A 190 5.89 0.11 17.17
CA GLU A 190 5.44 0.31 15.79
C GLU A 190 4.31 1.34 15.70
N LEU A 191 3.30 1.29 16.58
CA LEU A 191 2.25 2.31 16.65
C LEU A 191 2.82 3.71 16.93
N LEU A 192 3.86 3.81 17.78
CA LEU A 192 4.55 5.05 18.11
C LEU A 192 5.47 5.55 17.00
N SER A 193 5.85 4.71 16.03
CA SER A 193 6.83 5.04 14.98
C SER A 193 6.30 6.16 14.09
N ALA A 194 5.06 6.02 13.61
CA ALA A 194 4.42 6.95 12.68
C ALA A 194 2.89 7.03 12.89
N PRO A 195 2.40 7.54 14.04
CA PRO A 195 0.98 7.47 14.44
C PRO A 195 0.02 8.23 13.50
N VAL A 196 0.57 9.16 12.73
CA VAL A 196 -0.15 10.09 11.86
C VAL A 196 0.67 10.32 10.59
N ASN A 197 1.17 9.24 9.98
CA ASN A 197 1.83 9.32 8.67
C ASN A 197 0.85 9.79 7.58
N ASP A 198 1.37 10.32 6.46
CA ASP A 198 0.52 10.78 5.35
C ASP A 198 -0.05 9.61 4.55
N GLY A 199 0.69 8.51 4.44
CA GLY A 199 0.35 7.38 3.60
C GLY A 199 -0.87 6.59 4.04
N GLY A 200 -1.50 5.89 3.13
CA GLY A 200 -2.73 5.14 3.39
C GLY A 200 -2.99 4.07 2.37
N GLN A 201 -4.21 3.55 2.38
CA GLN A 201 -4.66 2.44 1.53
C GLN A 201 -6.03 2.75 0.91
N TRP A 202 -6.42 1.98 -0.11
CA TRP A 202 -7.71 2.19 -0.78
C TRP A 202 -8.90 2.15 0.18
N ASP A 203 -8.97 1.13 1.05
CA ASP A 203 -10.07 0.98 2.01
C ASP A 203 -10.12 2.16 3.02
N MET A 204 -8.95 2.71 3.36
CA MET A 204 -8.87 3.93 4.18
C MET A 204 -9.44 5.14 3.45
N ALA A 205 -9.32 5.21 2.13
CA ALA A 205 -9.87 6.31 1.34
C ALA A 205 -11.38 6.15 1.18
N ALA A 206 -11.84 4.91 0.95
CA ALA A 206 -13.26 4.57 0.94
C ALA A 206 -13.93 4.97 2.27
N ASN A 207 -13.33 4.65 3.42
CA ASN A 207 -13.83 5.08 4.74
C ASN A 207 -14.02 6.61 4.83
N LEU A 208 -13.09 7.39 4.27
CA LEU A 208 -13.18 8.85 4.30
C LEU A 208 -14.28 9.36 3.36
N VAL A 209 -14.39 8.80 2.16
CA VAL A 209 -15.44 9.16 1.20
C VAL A 209 -16.82 8.81 1.74
N ASP A 210 -16.98 7.63 2.36
CA ASP A 210 -18.25 7.19 2.92
C ASP A 210 -18.70 8.06 4.10
N LYS A 211 -17.75 8.48 4.94
CA LYS A 211 -18.04 9.26 6.15
C LYS A 211 -18.14 10.77 5.91
N TYR A 212 -17.30 11.31 5.03
CA TYR A 212 -17.13 12.75 4.85
C TYR A 212 -17.49 13.23 3.45
N GLY A 213 -17.60 12.35 2.47
CA GLY A 213 -17.92 12.70 1.10
C GLY A 213 -16.75 13.31 0.34
N LEU A 214 -17.06 14.10 -0.68
CA LEU A 214 -16.10 14.70 -1.59
C LEU A 214 -16.48 16.16 -1.88
N VAL A 215 -15.48 16.99 -2.15
CA VAL A 215 -15.69 18.37 -2.60
C VAL A 215 -14.77 18.71 -3.78
N PRO A 216 -15.18 19.60 -4.70
CA PRO A 216 -14.28 20.20 -5.68
C PRO A 216 -13.05 20.88 -5.06
N GLN A 217 -11.88 20.75 -5.69
CA GLN A 217 -10.63 21.39 -5.27
C GLN A 217 -10.76 22.91 -5.08
N LYS A 218 -11.61 23.57 -5.87
CA LYS A 218 -11.87 25.01 -5.78
C LYS A 218 -12.52 25.46 -4.46
N LEU A 219 -13.18 24.55 -3.74
CA LEU A 219 -13.87 24.86 -2.48
C LEU A 219 -12.98 24.68 -1.25
N TYR A 220 -11.96 23.83 -1.35
CA TYR A 220 -10.98 23.60 -0.30
C TYR A 220 -9.62 23.29 -0.93
N PRO A 221 -8.88 24.32 -1.39
CA PRO A 221 -7.61 24.14 -2.09
C PRO A 221 -6.49 23.73 -1.13
N ASP A 222 -5.39 23.25 -1.69
CA ASP A 222 -4.18 22.92 -0.93
C ASP A 222 -3.63 24.15 -0.18
N SER A 223 -3.53 24.04 1.15
CA SER A 223 -2.80 24.99 1.98
C SER A 223 -1.28 24.77 1.87
N TYR A 224 -0.48 25.68 2.43
CA TYR A 224 0.97 25.50 2.51
C TYR A 224 1.35 24.17 3.18
N ASN A 225 0.68 23.82 4.28
CA ASN A 225 0.97 22.60 5.06
C ASN A 225 0.40 21.34 4.40
N ALA A 226 -0.60 21.46 3.53
CA ALA A 226 -1.02 20.35 2.67
C ALA A 226 0.08 20.00 1.65
N MET A 227 0.77 21.01 1.11
CA MET A 227 1.89 20.83 0.17
C MET A 227 3.24 20.53 0.85
N ASN A 228 3.37 20.79 2.15
CA ASN A 228 4.61 20.63 2.94
C ASN A 228 4.28 20.09 4.34
N SER A 229 3.95 18.82 4.44
CA SER A 229 3.30 18.24 5.63
C SER A 229 4.24 17.94 6.80
N SER A 230 5.57 17.95 6.59
CA SER A 230 6.54 17.48 7.59
C SER A 230 6.44 18.19 8.94
N ALA A 231 6.29 19.52 8.96
CA ALA A 231 6.18 20.29 10.18
C ALA A 231 4.90 19.95 10.96
N MET A 232 3.76 19.89 10.26
CA MET A 232 2.47 19.48 10.85
C MET A 232 2.55 18.05 11.40
N GLY A 233 3.10 17.13 10.62
CA GLY A 233 3.29 15.74 11.02
C GLY A 233 4.16 15.59 12.27
N SER A 234 5.23 16.40 12.40
CA SER A 234 6.10 16.41 13.58
C SER A 234 5.38 16.89 14.84
N ILE A 235 4.62 17.99 14.74
CA ILE A 235 3.83 18.54 15.85
C ILE A 235 2.80 17.51 16.32
N LEU A 236 1.99 16.98 15.39
CA LEU A 236 0.95 15.99 15.69
C LEU A 236 1.55 14.71 16.27
N THR A 237 2.63 14.20 15.68
CA THR A 237 3.28 12.97 16.17
C THR A 237 3.81 13.15 17.58
N THR A 238 4.46 14.28 17.87
CA THR A 238 4.99 14.56 19.22
C THR A 238 3.86 14.61 20.23
N LYS A 239 2.78 15.33 19.90
CA LYS A 239 1.62 15.44 20.79
C LYS A 239 0.91 14.11 21.00
N LEU A 240 0.69 13.33 19.94
CA LEU A 240 0.08 12.01 20.04
C LEU A 240 0.93 11.03 20.87
N ARG A 241 2.27 11.08 20.77
CA ARG A 241 3.12 10.25 21.63
C ARG A 241 2.94 10.60 23.11
N GLU A 242 2.89 11.88 23.47
CA GLU A 242 2.58 12.34 24.83
C GLU A 242 1.20 11.83 25.27
N ASP A 243 0.18 12.03 24.44
CA ASP A 243 -1.20 11.64 24.73
C ASP A 243 -1.36 10.12 24.88
N GLY A 244 -0.69 9.35 24.02
CA GLY A 244 -0.64 7.89 24.10
C GLY A 244 -0.04 7.40 25.42
N LEU A 245 1.03 8.04 25.91
CA LEU A 245 1.61 7.71 27.22
C LEU A 245 0.65 8.01 28.37
N ILE A 246 -0.02 9.17 28.32
CA ILE A 246 -1.02 9.56 29.33
C ILE A 246 -2.18 8.56 29.37
N LEU A 247 -2.74 8.20 28.21
CA LEU A 247 -3.85 7.24 28.15
C LEU A 247 -3.46 5.86 28.68
N ARG A 248 -2.27 5.37 28.31
CA ARG A 248 -1.76 4.08 28.81
C ARG A 248 -1.58 4.08 30.32
N ASP A 249 -1.06 5.16 30.90
CA ASP A 249 -0.91 5.31 32.36
C ASP A 249 -2.27 5.30 33.08
N ILE A 250 -3.27 6.02 32.55
CA ILE A 250 -4.65 6.00 33.09
C ILE A 250 -5.22 4.58 33.07
N VAL A 251 -5.11 3.86 31.94
CA VAL A 251 -5.61 2.49 31.80
C VAL A 251 -4.95 1.55 32.82
N ARG A 252 -3.62 1.62 32.97
CA ARG A 252 -2.86 0.79 33.91
C ARG A 252 -3.20 1.09 35.37
N LYS A 253 -3.32 2.37 35.74
CA LYS A 253 -3.74 2.78 37.10
C LYS A 253 -5.16 2.32 37.43
N ASN A 254 -6.06 2.33 36.46
CA ASN A 254 -7.42 1.83 36.65
C ASN A 254 -7.41 0.31 36.88
N ALA A 255 -6.65 -0.45 36.10
CA ALA A 255 -6.50 -1.90 36.28
C ALA A 255 -5.91 -2.28 37.65
N LEU A 256 -4.92 -1.52 38.15
CA LEU A 256 -4.35 -1.74 39.48
C LEU A 256 -5.36 -1.51 40.62
N LYS A 257 -6.24 -0.51 40.49
CA LYS A 257 -7.30 -0.23 41.48
C LYS A 257 -8.40 -1.30 41.47
N ASP A 258 -8.67 -1.90 40.32
CA ASP A 258 -9.66 -2.99 40.23
C ASP A 258 -9.17 -4.27 40.93
N ASN A 259 -7.85 -4.51 40.92
CA ASN A 259 -7.22 -5.65 41.61
C ASN A 259 -7.08 -5.48 43.14
N SER A 260 -7.28 -4.27 43.70
CA SER A 260 -7.07 -3.99 45.13
C SER A 260 -8.33 -4.10 46.02
N GLY A 261 -9.44 -4.63 45.49
CA GLY A 261 -10.47 -5.30 46.33
C GLY A 261 -11.57 -4.44 46.98
N SER A 262 -11.91 -3.25 46.47
CA SER A 262 -13.05 -2.48 47.00
C SER A 262 -14.37 -2.87 46.33
N SER A 263 -15.15 -3.73 46.97
CA SER A 263 -16.47 -4.17 46.51
C SER A 263 -17.60 -3.32 47.09
N SER A 264 -18.37 -2.66 46.22
CA SER A 264 -19.85 -2.50 46.35
C SER A 264 -20.51 -1.58 45.32
N SER A 265 -19.79 -1.02 44.32
CA SER A 265 -20.43 -0.34 43.17
C SER A 265 -19.64 -0.48 41.86
N VAL A 266 -19.20 -1.71 41.58
CA VAL A 266 -18.29 -2.06 40.48
C VAL A 266 -18.71 -1.48 39.11
N GLU A 267 -20.01 -1.52 38.78
CA GLU A 267 -20.51 -1.01 37.50
C GLU A 267 -20.52 0.51 37.41
N LYS A 268 -20.88 1.21 38.49
CA LYS A 268 -20.89 2.69 38.52
C LYS A 268 -19.46 3.24 38.49
N GLU A 269 -18.54 2.59 39.19
CA GLU A 269 -17.13 2.99 39.22
C GLU A 269 -16.43 2.72 37.89
N LYS A 270 -16.69 1.56 37.27
CA LYS A 270 -16.20 1.23 35.92
C LYS A 270 -16.73 2.22 34.87
N SER A 271 -18.02 2.52 34.91
CA SER A 271 -18.63 3.52 34.01
C SER A 271 -18.02 4.90 34.20
N LYS A 272 -17.73 5.31 35.44
CA LYS A 272 -17.06 6.59 35.72
C LYS A 272 -15.62 6.62 35.17
N LYS A 273 -14.85 5.55 35.36
CA LYS A 273 -13.47 5.43 34.83
C LYS A 273 -13.44 5.52 33.30
N GLU A 274 -14.39 4.86 32.64
CA GLU A 274 -14.55 4.93 31.18
C GLU A 274 -14.96 6.33 30.70
N MET A 275 -15.86 7.01 31.43
CA MET A 275 -16.23 8.40 31.15
C MET A 275 -15.05 9.37 31.32
N ASP A 276 -14.26 9.22 32.37
CA ASP A 276 -13.07 10.05 32.60
C ASP A 276 -12.03 9.84 31.49
N LEU A 277 -11.77 8.58 31.10
CA LEU A 277 -10.88 8.25 29.99
C LEU A 277 -11.38 8.84 28.65
N ALA A 278 -12.68 8.70 28.37
CA ALA A 278 -13.30 9.28 27.19
C ALA A 278 -13.20 10.80 27.17
N GLY A 279 -13.40 11.47 28.32
CA GLY A 279 -13.26 12.92 28.45
C GLY A 279 -11.82 13.40 28.20
N VAL A 280 -10.82 12.68 28.71
CA VAL A 280 -9.40 12.97 28.44
C VAL A 280 -9.08 12.82 26.96
N LYS A 281 -9.49 11.71 26.33
CA LYS A 281 -9.29 11.49 24.89
C LYS A 281 -10.00 12.57 24.05
N ALA A 282 -11.21 12.99 24.44
CA ALA A 282 -11.95 14.04 23.74
C ALA A 282 -11.19 15.38 23.74
N LYS A 283 -10.57 15.74 24.88
CA LYS A 283 -9.70 16.92 24.97
C LYS A 283 -8.48 16.79 24.04
N MET A 284 -7.83 15.63 24.02
CA MET A 284 -6.69 15.37 23.11
C MET A 284 -7.10 15.52 21.65
N MET A 285 -8.27 14.99 21.27
CA MET A 285 -8.81 15.16 19.92
C MET A 285 -9.15 16.61 19.59
N GLN A 286 -9.62 17.41 20.55
CA GLN A 286 -9.83 18.84 20.37
C GLN A 286 -8.51 19.59 20.09
N GLU A 287 -7.43 19.22 20.78
CA GLU A 287 -6.08 19.76 20.54
C GLU A 287 -5.57 19.38 19.13
N VAL A 288 -5.75 18.13 18.70
CA VAL A 288 -5.45 17.67 17.34
C VAL A 288 -6.24 18.46 16.30
N GLN A 289 -7.55 18.59 16.48
CA GLN A 289 -8.41 19.35 15.57
C GLN A 289 -8.00 20.83 15.51
N THR A 290 -7.58 21.41 16.62
CA THR A 290 -7.06 22.79 16.68
C THR A 290 -5.82 22.94 15.78
N ILE A 291 -4.85 22.02 15.91
CA ILE A 291 -3.64 22.02 15.07
C ILE A 291 -4.00 21.91 13.59
N LEU A 292 -4.85 20.93 13.23
CA LEU A 292 -5.25 20.70 11.84
C LEU A 292 -5.99 21.91 11.26
N THR A 293 -6.93 22.48 12.01
CA THR A 293 -7.72 23.65 11.55
C THR A 293 -6.82 24.86 11.34
N LEU A 294 -5.83 25.10 12.21
CA LEU A 294 -4.91 26.23 12.07
C LEU A 294 -3.91 26.03 10.91
N MET A 295 -3.55 24.79 10.58
CA MET A 295 -2.54 24.50 9.56
C MET A 295 -3.13 24.22 8.15
N LEU A 296 -4.36 23.73 8.08
CA LEU A 296 -5.05 23.36 6.84
C LEU A 296 -6.27 24.25 6.52
N GLY A 297 -6.77 25.00 7.51
CA GLY A 297 -8.04 25.73 7.42
C GLY A 297 -9.24 24.84 7.74
N PRO A 298 -10.41 25.43 8.07
CA PRO A 298 -11.62 24.66 8.36
C PRO A 298 -12.16 24.01 7.08
N PRO A 299 -12.39 22.69 7.05
CA PRO A 299 -12.97 22.03 5.87
C PRO A 299 -14.47 22.32 5.75
N PRO A 300 -15.05 22.24 4.54
CA PRO A 300 -16.50 22.18 4.37
C PRO A 300 -17.12 21.05 5.21
N LYS A 301 -18.21 21.33 5.93
CA LYS A 301 -18.82 20.31 6.79
C LYS A 301 -19.56 19.26 5.94
N PRO A 302 -19.47 17.95 6.28
CA PRO A 302 -20.07 16.87 5.50
C PRO A 302 -21.61 16.95 5.37
N ASP A 303 -22.26 17.56 6.35
CA ASP A 303 -23.72 17.68 6.49
C ASP A 303 -24.25 19.07 6.08
N GLU A 304 -23.37 20.02 5.73
CA GLU A 304 -23.77 21.32 5.23
C GLU A 304 -23.58 21.41 3.71
N THR A 305 -24.48 22.14 3.06
CA THR A 305 -24.40 22.34 1.61
C THR A 305 -23.32 23.34 1.25
N PHE A 306 -22.52 23.04 0.23
CA PHE A 306 -21.71 24.02 -0.49
C PHE A 306 -22.41 24.46 -1.78
N THR A 307 -22.00 25.60 -2.32
CA THR A 307 -22.34 26.04 -3.67
C THR A 307 -21.11 25.90 -4.57
N TRP A 308 -21.26 25.22 -5.70
CA TRP A 308 -20.22 25.10 -6.71
C TRP A 308 -20.71 25.61 -8.06
N GLU A 309 -20.03 26.64 -8.57
CA GLU A 309 -20.27 27.24 -9.87
C GLU A 309 -19.17 26.82 -10.84
N TYR A 310 -19.56 26.39 -12.04
CA TYR A 310 -18.61 25.95 -13.06
C TYR A 310 -19.16 26.15 -14.47
N TYR A 311 -18.26 26.18 -15.45
CA TYR A 311 -18.59 26.08 -16.86
C TYR A 311 -18.35 24.65 -17.31
N ASP A 312 -19.27 24.07 -18.06
CA ASP A 312 -19.05 22.79 -18.73
C ASP A 312 -18.15 22.94 -19.97
N ALA A 313 -17.83 21.84 -20.63
CA ALA A 313 -16.97 21.80 -21.81
C ALA A 313 -17.55 22.52 -23.03
N ASN A 314 -18.82 22.94 -22.99
CA ASN A 314 -19.48 23.76 -24.00
C ASN A 314 -19.63 25.22 -23.56
N ASP A 315 -18.87 25.65 -22.54
CA ASP A 315 -18.91 26.99 -21.96
C ASP A 315 -20.27 27.40 -21.39
N LYS A 316 -21.12 26.43 -21.01
CA LYS A 316 -22.39 26.70 -20.34
C LYS A 316 -22.19 26.81 -18.83
N TYR A 317 -22.68 27.89 -18.23
CA TYR A 317 -22.67 28.08 -16.78
C TYR A 317 -23.63 27.11 -16.07
N HIS A 318 -23.16 26.54 -14.98
CA HIS A 318 -23.91 25.69 -14.06
C HIS A 318 -23.67 26.12 -12.62
N LYS A 319 -24.68 25.88 -11.78
CA LYS A 319 -24.61 26.07 -10.33
C LYS A 319 -25.18 24.84 -9.65
N MET A 320 -24.39 24.23 -8.78
CA MET A 320 -24.79 23.09 -7.97
C MET A 320 -24.79 23.48 -6.49
N VAL A 321 -25.81 23.03 -5.76
CA VAL A 321 -25.89 23.14 -4.30
C VAL A 321 -26.07 21.74 -3.74
N LYS A 322 -25.07 21.25 -3.01
CA LYS A 322 -25.01 19.88 -2.48
C LYS A 322 -24.19 19.82 -1.20
N THR A 323 -24.43 18.83 -0.36
CA THR A 323 -23.47 18.46 0.69
C THR A 323 -22.29 17.66 0.09
N PRO A 324 -21.14 17.57 0.77
CA PRO A 324 -20.04 16.70 0.37
C PRO A 324 -20.46 15.23 0.16
N LEU A 325 -21.35 14.69 0.98
CA LEU A 325 -21.86 13.33 0.86
C LEU A 325 -22.74 13.15 -0.39
N GLU A 326 -23.64 14.10 -0.66
CA GLU A 326 -24.48 14.09 -1.86
C GLU A 326 -23.66 14.22 -3.15
N PHE A 327 -22.54 14.94 -3.10
CA PHE A 327 -21.61 15.07 -4.21
C PHE A 327 -20.81 13.78 -4.45
N ALA A 328 -20.38 13.09 -3.39
CA ALA A 328 -19.75 11.77 -3.52
C ALA A 328 -20.72 10.72 -4.13
N GLY A 329 -21.97 10.71 -3.68
CA GLY A 329 -23.01 9.80 -4.19
C GLY A 329 -23.31 9.95 -5.70
N ASP A 330 -22.87 11.04 -6.33
CA ASP A 330 -23.01 11.22 -7.78
C ASP A 330 -22.22 10.21 -8.61
N MET A 331 -21.15 9.64 -8.05
CA MET A 331 -20.32 8.63 -8.68
C MET A 331 -21.08 7.32 -8.90
N SER A 332 -21.95 6.95 -7.97
CA SER A 332 -22.79 5.74 -8.03
C SER A 332 -24.11 5.98 -8.78
N SER A 333 -24.28 7.13 -9.43
CA SER A 333 -25.52 7.41 -10.16
C SER A 333 -25.66 6.50 -11.41
N PRO A 334 -26.87 6.00 -11.75
CA PRO A 334 -27.04 5.03 -12.83
C PRO A 334 -26.52 5.47 -14.21
N GLY A 335 -26.44 6.78 -14.49
CA GLY A 335 -25.86 7.31 -15.72
C GLY A 335 -24.33 7.23 -15.75
N VAL A 336 -23.70 7.43 -14.60
CA VAL A 336 -22.25 7.31 -14.41
C VAL A 336 -21.85 5.86 -14.39
N VAL A 337 -22.52 5.04 -13.58
CA VAL A 337 -22.36 3.58 -13.48
C VAL A 337 -22.50 2.93 -14.86
N ARG A 338 -23.59 3.18 -15.60
CA ARG A 338 -23.73 2.66 -16.98
C ARG A 338 -22.68 3.20 -17.94
N GLY A 339 -22.29 4.46 -17.80
CA GLY A 339 -21.23 5.09 -18.59
C GLY A 339 -19.81 4.57 -18.29
N LEU A 340 -19.65 3.85 -17.18
CA LEU A 340 -18.41 3.25 -16.66
C LEU A 340 -18.51 1.71 -16.62
N GLY A 341 -19.39 1.10 -17.41
CA GLY A 341 -19.48 -0.37 -17.48
C GLY A 341 -20.12 -1.03 -16.25
N ASN A 342 -21.01 -0.33 -15.57
CA ASN A 342 -21.71 -0.70 -14.34
C ASN A 342 -20.85 -0.79 -13.06
N ALA A 343 -19.70 -0.13 -13.01
CA ALA A 343 -18.86 -0.11 -11.82
C ALA A 343 -19.41 0.82 -10.72
N ASP A 344 -19.52 0.33 -9.48
CA ASP A 344 -19.78 1.15 -8.28
C ASP A 344 -18.49 1.35 -7.50
N VAL A 345 -18.14 2.63 -7.26
CA VAL A 345 -16.91 3.02 -6.57
C VAL A 345 -16.83 2.40 -5.16
N ALA A 346 -17.97 2.28 -4.47
CA ALA A 346 -18.03 1.72 -3.12
C ALA A 346 -17.71 0.21 -3.09
N GLU A 347 -17.92 -0.49 -4.21
CA GLU A 347 -17.68 -1.93 -4.35
C GLU A 347 -16.26 -2.27 -4.82
N LEU A 348 -15.46 -1.26 -5.17
CA LEU A 348 -14.06 -1.44 -5.55
C LEU A 348 -13.26 -2.08 -4.40
N PHE A 349 -12.36 -2.98 -4.77
CA PHE A 349 -11.54 -3.72 -3.81
C PHE A 349 -10.12 -3.92 -4.34
N SER A 350 -9.20 -4.20 -3.42
CA SER A 350 -7.79 -4.36 -3.72
C SER A 350 -7.45 -5.80 -4.08
N LEU A 351 -6.92 -6.01 -5.29
CA LEU A 351 -6.10 -7.16 -5.61
C LEU A 351 -4.66 -6.88 -5.19
N VAL A 352 -3.98 -7.87 -4.62
CA VAL A 352 -2.55 -7.80 -4.38
C VAL A 352 -1.82 -8.98 -5.01
N ASN A 353 -0.53 -8.79 -5.31
CA ASN A 353 0.37 -9.85 -5.69
C ASN A 353 1.50 -9.92 -4.66
N ASP A 354 1.27 -10.73 -3.65
CA ASP A 354 2.23 -11.06 -2.61
C ASP A 354 2.66 -12.52 -2.74
N PRO A 355 3.79 -12.80 -3.41
CA PRO A 355 4.27 -14.17 -3.63
C PRO A 355 4.73 -14.88 -2.35
N ARG A 356 4.78 -14.20 -1.19
CA ARG A 356 5.07 -14.83 0.11
C ARG A 356 3.89 -15.64 0.65
N ASN A 357 2.70 -15.38 0.12
CA ASN A 357 1.42 -15.93 0.57
C ASN A 357 0.74 -16.70 -0.57
N SER A 358 -0.11 -17.66 -0.23
CA SER A 358 -0.90 -18.38 -1.23
C SER A 358 -1.83 -17.43 -1.99
N TYR A 359 -1.97 -17.66 -3.30
CA TYR A 359 -2.94 -16.94 -4.13
C TYR A 359 -4.37 -17.43 -3.86
N ASN A 360 -5.35 -16.64 -4.30
CA ASN A 360 -6.78 -16.79 -4.03
C ASN A 360 -7.10 -16.84 -2.53
N GLN A 361 -6.42 -16.00 -1.75
CA GLN A 361 -6.61 -15.88 -0.30
C GLN A 361 -6.85 -14.42 0.09
N LEU A 362 -7.78 -14.20 1.00
CA LEU A 362 -8.01 -12.88 1.60
C LEU A 362 -6.93 -12.61 2.65
N LEU A 363 -6.31 -11.43 2.57
CA LEU A 363 -5.30 -10.95 3.50
C LEU A 363 -5.80 -9.66 4.18
N THR A 364 -5.33 -9.41 5.39
CA THR A 364 -5.50 -8.14 6.11
C THR A 364 -4.24 -7.85 6.90
N VAL A 365 -3.92 -6.57 7.11
CA VAL A 365 -2.83 -6.18 8.00
C VAL A 365 -3.41 -5.79 9.36
N GLU A 366 -2.88 -6.37 10.43
CA GLU A 366 -3.30 -6.09 11.79
C GLU A 366 -3.18 -4.61 12.11
N ARG A 367 -4.26 -4.02 12.66
CA ARG A 367 -4.32 -2.63 13.16
C ARG A 367 -4.03 -1.52 12.13
N LEU A 368 -3.89 -1.86 10.84
CA LEU A 368 -3.79 -0.90 9.76
C LEU A 368 -5.18 -0.31 9.48
N GLY A 369 -5.33 1.00 9.71
CA GLY A 369 -6.60 1.70 9.52
C GLY A 369 -6.50 3.19 9.84
N ASN A 370 -7.61 3.91 9.62
CA ASN A 370 -7.75 5.32 9.94
C ASN A 370 -9.06 5.63 10.69
N VAL A 371 -10.21 5.14 10.22
CA VAL A 371 -11.51 5.42 10.84
C VAL A 371 -11.90 4.30 11.80
N VAL A 372 -12.09 4.64 13.08
CA VAL A 372 -12.56 3.68 14.10
C VAL A 372 -13.96 3.19 13.74
N GLY A 373 -14.13 1.88 13.63
CA GLY A 373 -15.38 1.25 13.19
C GLY A 373 -15.64 1.31 11.68
N GLY A 374 -14.69 1.82 10.89
CA GLY A 374 -14.73 1.77 9.43
C GLY A 374 -14.41 0.38 8.87
N ARG A 375 -14.40 0.29 7.54
CA ARG A 375 -13.96 -0.89 6.79
C ARG A 375 -12.49 -1.19 7.09
N GLY A 376 -12.19 -2.44 7.40
CA GLY A 376 -10.82 -2.92 7.56
C GLY A 376 -10.09 -3.02 6.23
N VAL A 377 -8.77 -2.83 6.23
CA VAL A 377 -7.94 -2.95 5.03
C VAL A 377 -7.82 -4.42 4.63
N THR A 378 -8.35 -4.77 3.45
CA THR A 378 -8.38 -6.14 2.96
C THR A 378 -7.86 -6.26 1.54
N TYR A 379 -7.20 -7.38 1.25
CA TYR A 379 -6.61 -7.65 -0.05
C TYR A 379 -6.95 -9.06 -0.51
N VAL A 380 -7.33 -9.22 -1.78
CA VAL A 380 -7.40 -10.56 -2.39
C VAL A 380 -6.07 -10.83 -3.09
N ASN A 381 -5.30 -11.77 -2.56
CA ASN A 381 -4.00 -12.13 -3.13
C ASN A 381 -4.19 -12.96 -4.41
N VAL A 382 -3.60 -12.54 -5.52
CA VAL A 382 -3.72 -13.19 -6.84
C VAL A 382 -2.36 -13.23 -7.54
N ASP A 383 -2.25 -14.12 -8.52
CA ASP A 383 -1.11 -14.11 -9.44
C ASP A 383 -1.15 -12.86 -10.35
N MET A 384 0.01 -12.54 -10.96
CA MET A 384 0.15 -11.32 -11.74
C MET A 384 -0.61 -11.36 -13.07
N ASP A 385 -0.86 -12.53 -13.65
CA ASP A 385 -1.65 -12.65 -14.88
C ASP A 385 -3.12 -12.32 -14.61
N THR A 386 -3.69 -12.82 -13.51
CA THR A 386 -5.02 -12.45 -13.02
C THR A 386 -5.12 -10.94 -12.76
N MET A 387 -4.12 -10.36 -12.08
CA MET A 387 -4.05 -8.92 -11.81
C MET A 387 -4.05 -8.09 -13.10
N LYS A 388 -3.13 -8.39 -14.03
CA LYS A 388 -2.99 -7.70 -15.32
C LYS A 388 -4.26 -7.81 -16.15
N LYS A 389 -4.87 -8.99 -16.22
CA LYS A 389 -6.14 -9.20 -16.94
C LYS A 389 -7.27 -8.34 -16.39
N ALA A 390 -7.42 -8.24 -15.07
CA ALA A 390 -8.44 -7.39 -14.45
C ALA A 390 -8.23 -5.90 -14.82
N ALA A 391 -7.00 -5.41 -14.69
CA ALA A 391 -6.65 -4.03 -15.05
C ALA A 391 -6.90 -3.73 -16.54
N ILE A 392 -6.48 -4.64 -17.45
CA ILE A 392 -6.72 -4.48 -18.90
C ILE A 392 -8.21 -4.40 -19.21
N LYS A 393 -9.06 -5.23 -18.58
CA LYS A 393 -10.50 -5.19 -18.83
C LYS A 393 -11.12 -3.87 -18.36
N MET A 394 -10.70 -3.33 -17.21
CA MET A 394 -11.14 -2.01 -16.74
C MET A 394 -10.71 -0.89 -17.70
N LEU A 395 -9.44 -0.91 -18.15
CA LEU A 395 -8.94 0.07 -19.13
C LEU A 395 -9.70 -0.01 -20.45
N LYS A 396 -10.03 -1.21 -20.95
CA LYS A 396 -10.89 -1.41 -22.13
C LYS A 396 -12.31 -0.87 -21.93
N ALA A 397 -12.83 -0.91 -20.70
CA ALA A 397 -14.10 -0.30 -20.34
C ALA A 397 -14.00 1.23 -20.12
N GLY A 398 -12.82 1.82 -20.30
CA GLY A 398 -12.58 3.26 -20.14
C GLY A 398 -12.42 3.69 -18.68
N LEU A 399 -12.12 2.76 -17.77
CA LEU A 399 -11.93 3.03 -16.35
C LEU A 399 -10.46 3.18 -15.99
N PRO A 400 -10.06 4.25 -15.27
CA PRO A 400 -8.73 4.33 -14.68
C PRO A 400 -8.57 3.29 -13.56
N VAL A 401 -7.34 2.82 -13.33
CA VAL A 401 -7.05 1.80 -12.32
C VAL A 401 -6.03 2.33 -11.32
N PHE A 402 -6.41 2.43 -10.05
CA PHE A 402 -5.45 2.73 -8.97
C PHE A 402 -4.49 1.55 -8.82
N PHE A 403 -3.21 1.82 -8.60
CA PHE A 403 -2.23 0.79 -8.27
C PHE A 403 -1.18 1.27 -7.27
N GLY A 404 -0.68 0.33 -6.46
CA GLY A 404 0.38 0.52 -5.48
C GLY A 404 1.65 -0.22 -5.89
N SER A 405 2.80 0.43 -5.77
CA SER A 405 4.10 -0.08 -6.24
C SER A 405 5.28 0.41 -5.41
N ASP A 406 6.47 -0.15 -5.66
CA ASP A 406 7.74 0.41 -5.19
C ASP A 406 8.35 1.34 -6.24
N VAL A 407 7.83 2.57 -6.34
CA VAL A 407 8.19 3.52 -7.41
C VAL A 407 9.67 3.93 -7.38
N GLY A 408 10.38 3.73 -6.27
CA GLY A 408 11.79 4.08 -6.14
C GLY A 408 12.75 3.11 -6.85
N LYS A 409 12.26 1.90 -7.20
CA LYS A 409 13.05 0.85 -7.84
C LYS A 409 12.99 0.99 -9.35
N PHE A 410 14.16 1.06 -9.99
CA PHE A 410 14.30 1.03 -11.45
C PHE A 410 13.35 2.00 -12.18
N SER A 411 13.23 3.21 -11.63
CA SER A 411 12.37 4.29 -12.11
C SER A 411 13.18 5.57 -12.19
N ASN A 412 12.87 6.43 -13.16
CA ASN A 412 13.50 7.74 -13.30
C ASN A 412 12.45 8.81 -13.59
N SER A 413 12.36 9.81 -12.70
CA SER A 413 11.39 10.89 -12.80
C SER A 413 11.69 11.90 -13.89
N GLY A 414 12.93 11.97 -14.38
CA GLY A 414 13.31 12.86 -15.48
C GLY A 414 12.88 12.29 -16.83
N SER A 415 13.16 11.01 -17.09
CA SER A 415 12.75 10.36 -18.34
C SER A 415 11.31 9.85 -18.34
N GLY A 416 10.73 9.61 -17.15
CA GLY A 416 9.40 9.02 -17.03
C GLY A 416 9.37 7.51 -17.30
N VAL A 417 10.51 6.82 -17.21
CA VAL A 417 10.62 5.38 -17.52
C VAL A 417 10.69 4.56 -16.23
N MET A 418 9.94 3.45 -16.21
CA MET A 418 9.97 2.40 -15.20
C MET A 418 10.26 1.06 -15.89
N ASP A 419 11.51 0.59 -15.80
CA ASP A 419 12.00 -0.64 -16.46
C ASP A 419 13.09 -1.29 -15.61
N PRO A 420 13.01 -2.59 -15.23
CA PRO A 420 14.09 -3.29 -14.53
C PRO A 420 15.47 -3.17 -15.21
N ASN A 421 15.52 -2.95 -16.53
CA ASN A 421 16.77 -2.76 -17.27
C ASN A 421 17.28 -1.32 -17.29
N LEU A 422 16.61 -0.38 -16.60
CA LEU A 422 16.94 1.04 -16.63
C LEU A 422 18.37 1.33 -16.16
N TYR A 423 18.93 0.52 -15.25
CA TYR A 423 20.26 0.72 -14.66
C TYR A 423 21.11 -0.56 -14.72
N ASP A 424 22.31 -0.47 -15.28
CA ASP A 424 23.24 -1.61 -15.40
C ASP A 424 24.22 -1.70 -14.20
N TYR A 425 23.70 -2.13 -13.06
CA TYR A 425 24.52 -2.37 -11.86
C TYR A 425 25.56 -3.48 -12.06
N GLY A 426 25.27 -4.45 -12.91
CA GLY A 426 26.18 -5.57 -13.19
C GLY A 426 27.43 -5.12 -13.93
N LEU A 427 27.26 -4.32 -14.99
CA LEU A 427 28.37 -3.72 -15.73
C LEU A 427 29.23 -2.83 -14.81
N ALA A 428 28.60 -2.00 -13.99
CA ALA A 428 29.29 -1.02 -13.17
C ALA A 428 30.11 -1.64 -12.03
N PHE A 429 29.53 -2.61 -11.32
CA PHE A 429 30.09 -3.09 -10.05
C PHE A 429 30.52 -4.55 -10.04
N ASN A 430 30.32 -5.30 -11.13
CA ASN A 430 30.56 -6.75 -11.18
C ASN A 430 29.72 -7.53 -10.16
N ILE A 431 28.48 -7.07 -9.89
CA ILE A 431 27.55 -7.71 -8.96
C ILE A 431 26.25 -8.10 -9.64
N THR A 432 25.41 -8.84 -8.93
CA THR A 432 24.04 -9.12 -9.36
C THR A 432 23.08 -8.80 -8.22
N LEU A 433 22.01 -8.06 -8.53
CA LEU A 433 20.93 -7.74 -7.60
C LEU A 433 19.74 -8.68 -7.86
N GLY A 434 19.94 -9.98 -7.62
CA GLY A 434 19.07 -11.05 -8.12
C GLY A 434 18.01 -11.59 -7.17
N MET A 435 17.61 -10.83 -6.14
CA MET A 435 16.54 -11.28 -5.23
C MET A 435 15.21 -11.38 -5.96
N SER A 436 14.44 -12.44 -5.72
CA SER A 436 13.06 -12.58 -6.17
C SER A 436 12.13 -11.56 -5.47
N LYS A 437 10.94 -11.32 -6.02
CA LYS A 437 9.94 -10.44 -5.40
C LYS A 437 9.58 -10.86 -3.97
N SER A 438 9.41 -12.16 -3.71
CA SER A 438 9.17 -12.72 -2.37
C SER A 438 10.33 -12.44 -1.41
N GLN A 439 11.56 -12.70 -1.86
CA GLN A 439 12.77 -12.43 -1.07
C GLN A 439 12.91 -10.94 -0.75
N ARG A 440 12.68 -10.05 -1.72
CA ARG A 440 12.78 -8.59 -1.49
C ARG A 440 11.79 -8.11 -0.43
N LEU A 441 10.56 -8.63 -0.44
CA LEU A 441 9.55 -8.33 0.59
C LEU A 441 9.96 -8.87 1.97
N ARG A 442 10.46 -10.11 2.05
CA ARG A 442 10.90 -10.71 3.33
C ARG A 442 12.14 -10.03 3.90
N ALA A 443 13.09 -9.64 3.04
CA ALA A 443 14.36 -9.03 3.41
C ALA A 443 14.30 -7.50 3.58
N ARG A 444 13.10 -6.89 3.48
CA ARG A 444 12.88 -5.43 3.56
C ARG A 444 13.59 -4.62 2.48
N GLU A 445 13.88 -5.22 1.33
CA GLU A 445 14.47 -4.52 0.18
C GLU A 445 13.40 -3.78 -0.63
N SER A 446 12.16 -4.27 -0.63
CA SER A 446 11.05 -3.65 -1.35
C SER A 446 9.77 -3.71 -0.53
N ALA A 447 8.89 -2.74 -0.76
CA ALA A 447 7.57 -2.62 -0.15
C ALA A 447 6.68 -1.75 -1.03
N MET A 448 5.38 -1.71 -0.74
CA MET A 448 4.49 -0.71 -1.33
C MET A 448 4.84 0.68 -0.81
N THR A 449 5.35 1.57 -1.68
CA THR A 449 5.79 2.92 -1.27
C THR A 449 5.00 4.05 -1.92
N HIS A 450 4.34 3.82 -3.06
CA HIS A 450 3.66 4.91 -3.77
C HIS A 450 2.47 4.41 -4.59
N ALA A 451 1.42 5.24 -4.62
CA ALA A 451 0.19 4.99 -5.36
C ALA A 451 0.11 5.87 -6.62
N MET A 452 -0.32 5.29 -7.74
CA MET A 452 -0.49 5.97 -9.02
C MET A 452 -1.71 5.42 -9.76
N VAL A 453 -1.96 5.89 -10.99
CA VAL A 453 -3.12 5.48 -11.79
C VAL A 453 -2.69 4.96 -13.15
N LEU A 454 -3.17 3.78 -13.55
CA LEU A 454 -3.06 3.29 -14.92
C LEU A 454 -4.16 3.92 -15.78
N THR A 455 -3.78 4.45 -16.94
CA THR A 455 -4.71 5.09 -17.90
C THR A 455 -4.66 4.47 -19.29
N GLY A 456 -3.76 3.52 -19.52
CA GLY A 456 -3.62 2.83 -20.79
C GLY A 456 -2.62 1.68 -20.71
N VAL A 457 -2.65 0.85 -21.75
CA VAL A 457 -1.80 -0.34 -21.89
C VAL A 457 -1.54 -0.58 -23.37
N GLN A 458 -0.30 -0.97 -23.69
CA GLN A 458 0.07 -1.50 -24.98
C GLN A 458 -0.03 -3.02 -24.89
N VAL A 459 -0.97 -3.59 -25.65
CA VAL A 459 -1.12 -5.05 -25.77
C VAL A 459 -0.56 -5.48 -27.11
N ASP A 460 0.25 -6.53 -27.12
CA ASP A 460 0.72 -7.14 -28.34
C ASP A 460 -0.46 -7.80 -29.08
N PRO A 461 -0.76 -7.43 -30.34
CA PRO A 461 -1.92 -7.94 -31.07
C PRO A 461 -1.88 -9.44 -31.33
N GLU A 462 -0.69 -10.04 -31.44
CA GLU A 462 -0.52 -11.46 -31.78
C GLU A 462 -0.69 -12.36 -30.55
N SER A 463 -0.02 -12.01 -29.44
CA SER A 463 -0.04 -12.80 -28.21
C SER A 463 -1.16 -12.40 -27.24
N GLY A 464 -1.73 -11.20 -27.39
CA GLY A 464 -2.72 -10.64 -26.47
C GLY A 464 -2.16 -10.26 -25.09
N LYS A 465 -0.82 -10.28 -24.91
CA LYS A 465 -0.15 -9.94 -23.65
C LYS A 465 0.18 -8.45 -23.56
N SER A 466 0.20 -7.91 -22.35
CA SER A 466 0.68 -6.55 -22.10
C SER A 466 2.18 -6.44 -22.34
N VAL A 467 2.61 -5.30 -22.89
CA VAL A 467 4.01 -4.98 -23.19
C VAL A 467 4.50 -3.83 -22.31
N ARG A 468 3.67 -2.80 -22.17
CA ARG A 468 3.93 -1.63 -21.32
C ARG A 468 2.63 -0.91 -20.97
N TRP A 469 2.70 -0.10 -19.94
CA TRP A 469 1.57 0.52 -19.27
C TRP A 469 1.76 2.02 -19.18
N ARG A 470 0.67 2.77 -19.33
CA ARG A 470 0.65 4.21 -19.18
C ARG A 470 0.26 4.55 -17.75
N VAL A 471 1.12 5.30 -17.08
CA VAL A 471 0.99 5.65 -15.67
C VAL A 471 0.81 7.15 -15.55
N MET A 472 -0.29 7.59 -14.94
CA MET A 472 -0.48 8.95 -14.47
C MET A 472 0.05 9.05 -13.04
N ASN A 473 0.99 9.99 -12.83
CA ASN A 473 1.55 10.27 -11.51
C ASN A 473 0.99 11.59 -10.94
N SER A 474 1.30 11.86 -9.67
CA SER A 474 0.88 13.04 -8.91
C SER A 474 2.06 13.93 -8.51
N TRP A 475 3.06 14.08 -9.39
CA TRP A 475 4.25 14.92 -9.17
C TRP A 475 4.28 16.17 -10.05
N GLY A 476 3.15 16.52 -10.67
CA GLY A 476 3.02 17.62 -11.61
C GLY A 476 3.59 17.32 -12.99
N GLU A 477 3.41 18.26 -13.92
CA GLU A 477 3.74 18.07 -15.34
C GLU A 477 5.24 17.99 -15.65
N ALA A 478 6.10 18.44 -14.74
CA ALA A 478 7.55 18.42 -14.94
C ALA A 478 8.18 17.02 -14.76
N ALA A 479 7.47 16.09 -14.11
CA ALA A 479 7.93 14.73 -13.96
C ALA A 479 7.52 13.87 -15.16
N GLY A 480 8.43 13.04 -15.66
CA GLY A 480 8.23 12.21 -16.84
C GLY A 480 7.82 13.01 -18.07
N GLU A 481 6.94 12.45 -18.89
CA GLU A 481 6.38 13.14 -20.05
C GLU A 481 5.05 13.80 -19.67
N LYS A 482 5.10 15.08 -19.29
CA LYS A 482 3.93 15.87 -18.86
C LYS A 482 3.17 15.21 -17.70
N GLY A 483 3.89 14.68 -16.71
CA GLY A 483 3.30 13.98 -15.55
C GLY A 483 3.01 12.50 -15.76
N TYR A 484 3.30 11.97 -16.95
CA TYR A 484 3.06 10.56 -17.28
C TYR A 484 4.35 9.76 -17.37
N PHE A 485 4.24 8.51 -16.98
CA PHE A 485 5.32 7.54 -17.02
C PHE A 485 4.92 6.36 -17.91
N VAL A 486 5.94 5.72 -18.48
CA VAL A 486 5.83 4.46 -19.20
C VAL A 486 6.45 3.38 -18.32
N MET A 487 5.68 2.33 -18.08
CA MET A 487 6.06 1.22 -17.21
C MET A 487 6.07 -0.06 -18.03
N THR A 488 7.22 -0.74 -18.12
CA THR A 488 7.30 -2.02 -18.83
C THR A 488 6.48 -3.09 -18.12
N ASP A 489 6.03 -4.10 -18.87
CA ASP A 489 5.26 -5.20 -18.29
C ASP A 489 6.07 -5.99 -17.25
N SER A 490 7.40 -6.07 -17.43
CA SER A 490 8.32 -6.67 -16.46
C SER A 490 8.51 -5.83 -15.21
N TRP A 491 8.47 -4.48 -15.31
CA TRP A 491 8.45 -3.63 -14.13
C TRP A 491 7.19 -3.89 -13.30
N MET A 492 6.05 -4.05 -13.97
CA MET A 492 4.79 -4.39 -13.31
C MET A 492 4.89 -5.74 -12.56
N ASP A 493 5.52 -6.75 -13.16
CA ASP A 493 5.74 -8.03 -12.47
C ASP A 493 6.56 -7.87 -11.19
N GLU A 494 7.64 -7.10 -11.24
CA GLU A 494 8.62 -7.04 -10.16
C GLU A 494 8.26 -6.06 -9.03
N PHE A 495 7.62 -4.93 -9.35
CA PHE A 495 7.49 -3.80 -8.41
C PHE A 495 6.06 -3.27 -8.22
N VAL A 496 5.06 -3.77 -8.95
CA VAL A 496 3.64 -3.51 -8.64
C VAL A 496 3.12 -4.59 -7.69
N TYR A 497 2.47 -4.16 -6.62
CA TYR A 497 1.96 -5.07 -5.59
C TYR A 497 0.45 -5.03 -5.45
N GLN A 498 -0.21 -3.94 -5.83
CA GLN A 498 -1.64 -3.75 -5.64
C GLN A 498 -2.27 -3.11 -6.87
N VAL A 499 -3.47 -3.54 -7.23
CA VAL A 499 -4.39 -2.80 -8.10
C VAL A 499 -5.78 -2.81 -7.48
N VAL A 500 -6.53 -1.73 -7.64
CA VAL A 500 -7.92 -1.65 -7.20
C VAL A 500 -8.82 -1.88 -8.39
N VAL A 501 -9.74 -2.82 -8.25
CA VAL A 501 -10.63 -3.24 -9.35
C VAL A 501 -12.07 -3.34 -8.91
N ASP A 502 -12.95 -3.24 -9.90
CA ASP A 502 -14.36 -3.53 -9.72
C ASP A 502 -14.61 -5.05 -9.78
N PRO A 503 -15.45 -5.62 -8.89
CA PRO A 503 -15.79 -7.03 -8.90
C PRO A 503 -16.20 -7.53 -10.28
N GLY A 504 -17.00 -6.77 -11.04
CA GLY A 504 -17.42 -7.10 -12.41
C GLY A 504 -16.30 -7.51 -13.38
N PHE A 505 -15.05 -7.11 -13.12
CA PHE A 505 -13.92 -7.34 -14.02
C PHE A 505 -13.03 -8.55 -13.64
N VAL A 506 -13.26 -9.15 -12.47
CA VAL A 506 -12.56 -10.36 -12.03
C VAL A 506 -13.38 -11.63 -12.24
N GLY A 507 -12.70 -12.78 -12.29
CA GLY A 507 -13.36 -14.08 -12.36
C GLY A 507 -14.08 -14.43 -11.06
N LYS A 508 -14.96 -15.44 -11.12
CA LYS A 508 -15.80 -15.84 -9.98
C LYS A 508 -14.95 -16.31 -8.80
N GLU A 509 -13.89 -17.04 -9.09
CA GLU A 509 -12.91 -17.53 -8.13
C GLU A 509 -12.29 -16.43 -7.27
N VAL A 510 -12.05 -15.24 -7.83
CA VAL A 510 -11.52 -14.09 -7.10
C VAL A 510 -12.63 -13.43 -6.27
N LYS A 511 -13.84 -13.32 -6.82
CA LYS A 511 -15.01 -12.75 -6.12
C LYS A 511 -15.36 -13.54 -4.87
N ASP A 512 -15.36 -14.86 -4.97
CA ASP A 512 -15.76 -15.75 -3.89
C ASP A 512 -14.83 -15.62 -2.66
N VAL A 513 -13.60 -15.11 -2.84
CA VAL A 513 -12.63 -14.84 -1.75
C VAL A 513 -13.03 -13.64 -0.89
N LEU A 514 -13.76 -12.65 -1.43
CA LEU A 514 -14.11 -11.42 -0.71
C LEU A 514 -14.96 -11.66 0.54
N GLY A 515 -15.79 -12.72 0.55
CA GLY A 515 -16.59 -13.11 1.71
C GLY A 515 -15.86 -14.00 2.72
N GLY A 516 -14.59 -14.34 2.46
CA GLY A 516 -13.82 -15.29 3.26
C GLY A 516 -13.22 -14.71 4.55
N LYS A 517 -12.64 -15.59 5.37
CA LYS A 517 -11.84 -15.17 6.54
C LYS A 517 -10.44 -14.74 6.10
N ALA A 518 -10.06 -13.52 6.41
CA ALA A 518 -8.73 -13.00 6.08
C ALA A 518 -7.62 -13.64 6.93
N LYS A 519 -6.47 -13.91 6.29
CA LYS A 519 -5.21 -14.15 7.00
C LYS A 519 -4.67 -12.82 7.49
N VAL A 520 -4.44 -12.73 8.80
CA VAL A 520 -3.92 -11.54 9.45
C VAL A 520 -2.40 -11.52 9.36
N LEU A 521 -1.86 -10.49 8.71
CA LEU A 521 -0.44 -10.16 8.65
C LEU A 521 -0.11 -9.18 9.79
N PRO A 522 1.12 -9.19 10.32
CA PRO A 522 1.50 -8.27 11.40
C PRO A 522 1.53 -6.81 10.92
N LEU A 523 1.38 -5.85 11.85
CA LEU A 523 1.35 -4.41 11.54
C LEU A 523 2.56 -3.91 10.73
N TRP A 524 3.73 -4.51 10.92
CA TRP A 524 4.98 -4.16 10.21
C TRP A 524 5.18 -4.92 8.88
N ASP A 525 4.15 -5.56 8.35
CA ASP A 525 4.23 -6.24 7.06
C ASP A 525 4.44 -5.21 5.91
N PRO A 526 5.30 -5.50 4.90
CA PRO A 526 5.54 -4.60 3.78
C PRO A 526 4.33 -4.39 2.84
N MET A 527 3.23 -5.14 3.02
CA MET A 527 1.92 -4.86 2.39
C MET A 527 1.11 -3.79 3.16
N GLY A 528 1.81 -2.80 3.71
CA GLY A 528 1.28 -1.73 4.56
C GLY A 528 0.78 -0.51 3.78
N ALA A 529 0.87 0.67 4.39
CA ALA A 529 0.43 1.93 3.80
C ALA A 529 1.31 2.41 2.64
N LEU A 530 0.72 3.13 1.68
CA LEU A 530 1.39 3.77 0.55
C LEU A 530 1.74 5.22 0.90
N ALA A 531 3.01 5.50 1.20
CA ALA A 531 3.74 6.79 1.06
C ALA A 531 4.96 6.85 1.98
#